data_AF-A0A7W0A4X8-F1
#
_entry.id   AF-A0A7W0A4X8-F1
#
_cell.length_a   1.000
_cell.length_b   1.000
_cell.length_c   1.000
_cell.angle_alpha   90.00
_cell.angle_beta   90.00
_cell.angle_gamma   90.00
#
_symmetry.space_group_name_H-M   'P 1'
#
loop_
_entity.id
_entity.type
_entity.pdbx_description
1 polymer ?
#
loop_
_entity_poly.entity_id
_entity_poly.type
_entity_poly.pdbx_seq_one_letter_code
_entity_poly.pdbx_strand_id
1 'polypeptide(L)'
;MPLRRDGDRVEEIEDFDSWIEDTLTEAIARGKFDNMPQAGKPIRIERNPYQPELDMAFSRLKNAGMAPAWIELDREIRAMHDALDHWLAAAAGRLAAEASRIQHRDERPASQPPSTELPWRQRWWPFRLFADLAIKESEIDVVTAWRRWSNERWIVRNQYLERAMQLDARILLFNNSVPRDLWHLEKVRLLPDRAGERFETALPARGQYT
;
A
#
# COMPACT_ATOMS: atom_id res chain seq x y z
N MET A 1 5.70 32.73 -3.51
CA MET A 1 4.32 33.23 -3.65
C MET A 1 3.42 32.06 -4.04
N PRO A 2 2.22 31.93 -3.47
CA PRO A 2 1.25 30.94 -3.90
C PRO A 2 0.84 31.14 -5.37
N LEU A 3 0.56 30.05 -6.08
CA LEU A 3 0.18 30.06 -7.50
C LEU A 3 -1.23 29.49 -7.66
N ARG A 4 -2.09 30.21 -8.36
CA ARG A 4 -3.47 29.81 -8.69
C ARG A 4 -3.53 29.37 -10.15
N ARG A 5 -4.25 28.28 -10.41
CA ARG A 5 -4.56 27.83 -11.79
C ARG A 5 -5.99 28.19 -12.13
N ASP A 6 -6.18 29.03 -13.14
CA ASP A 6 -7.49 29.37 -13.71
C ASP A 6 -7.57 28.85 -15.15
N GLY A 7 -8.15 27.65 -15.30
CA GLY A 7 -8.11 26.88 -16.56
C GLY A 7 -6.67 26.56 -16.99
N ASP A 8 -6.23 27.17 -18.09
CA ASP A 8 -4.87 27.01 -18.65
C ASP A 8 -3.90 28.11 -18.21
N ARG A 9 -4.35 29.11 -17.44
CA ARG A 9 -3.49 30.20 -16.94
C ARG A 9 -3.02 29.91 -15.51
N VAL A 10 -1.77 30.25 -15.23
CA VAL A 10 -1.19 30.23 -13.89
C VAL A 10 -0.97 31.68 -13.47
N GLU A 11 -1.62 32.09 -12.40
CA GLU A 11 -1.56 33.43 -11.83
C GLU A 11 -0.83 33.39 -10.48
N GLU A 12 0.07 34.33 -10.27
CA GLU A 12 0.72 34.53 -8.98
C GLU A 12 -0.21 35.35 -8.08
N ILE A 13 -0.50 34.82 -6.90
CA ILE A 13 -1.30 35.51 -5.88
C ILE A 13 -0.37 35.92 -4.74
N GLU A 14 -0.58 37.14 -4.21
CA GLU A 14 0.22 37.66 -3.09
C GLU A 14 -0.02 36.84 -1.81
N ASP A 15 -1.28 36.51 -1.53
CA ASP A 15 -1.69 35.73 -0.37
C ASP A 15 -2.99 34.94 -0.62
N PHE A 16 -3.13 33.78 0.02
CA PHE A 16 -4.27 32.89 -0.18
C PHE A 16 -5.54 33.39 0.51
N ASP A 17 -5.42 33.94 1.72
CA ASP A 17 -6.56 34.43 2.50
C ASP A 17 -7.19 35.66 1.82
N SER A 18 -6.36 36.64 1.44
CA SER A 18 -6.81 37.81 0.68
C SER A 18 -7.54 37.43 -0.62
N TRP A 19 -6.99 36.48 -1.37
CA TRP A 19 -7.62 36.00 -2.61
C TRP A 19 -8.99 35.34 -2.36
N ILE A 20 -9.14 34.55 -1.28
CA ILE A 20 -10.43 33.96 -0.92
C ILE A 20 -11.44 35.05 -0.59
N GLU A 21 -11.06 36.06 0.19
CA GLU A 21 -11.94 37.17 0.57
C GLU A 21 -12.43 37.96 -0.66
N ASP A 22 -11.51 38.30 -1.56
CA ASP A 22 -11.85 39.00 -2.81
C ASP A 22 -12.79 38.17 -3.69
N THR A 23 -12.49 36.87 -3.84
CA THR A 23 -13.31 35.95 -4.63
C THR A 23 -14.72 35.79 -4.05
N LEU A 24 -14.81 35.69 -2.71
CA LEU A 24 -16.08 35.58 -2.01
C LEU A 24 -16.90 36.87 -2.17
N THR A 25 -16.26 38.02 -2.00
CA THR A 25 -16.89 39.33 -2.15
C THR A 25 -17.42 39.53 -3.57
N GLU A 26 -16.63 39.17 -4.59
CA GLU A 26 -17.05 39.25 -5.99
C GLU A 26 -18.22 38.29 -6.28
N ALA A 27 -18.20 37.08 -5.71
CA ALA A 27 -19.30 36.12 -5.86
C ALA A 27 -20.60 36.61 -5.21
N ILE A 28 -20.52 37.26 -4.04
CA ILE A 28 -21.65 37.92 -3.38
C ILE A 28 -22.17 39.07 -4.24
N ALA A 29 -21.30 39.95 -4.74
CA ALA A 29 -21.70 41.09 -5.58
C ALA A 29 -22.38 40.66 -6.90
N ARG A 30 -21.98 39.51 -7.46
CA ARG A 30 -22.60 38.90 -8.65
C ARG A 30 -23.91 38.15 -8.34
N GLY A 31 -24.38 38.16 -7.10
CA GLY A 31 -25.61 37.48 -6.69
C GLY A 31 -25.54 35.96 -6.81
N LYS A 32 -24.34 35.36 -6.80
CA LYS A 32 -24.19 33.88 -6.91
C LYS A 32 -24.85 33.13 -5.74
N PHE A 33 -25.21 33.84 -4.67
CA PHE A 33 -25.87 33.30 -3.48
C PHE A 33 -27.38 33.61 -3.44
N ASP A 34 -27.91 34.47 -4.30
CA ASP A 34 -29.28 35.02 -4.17
C ASP A 34 -30.39 34.03 -4.53
N ASN A 35 -30.10 33.01 -5.35
CA ASN A 35 -31.06 32.00 -5.82
C ASN A 35 -30.62 30.56 -5.49
N MET A 36 -29.99 30.35 -4.34
CA MET A 36 -29.67 29.00 -3.92
C MET A 36 -30.97 28.21 -3.64
N PRO A 37 -31.09 26.96 -4.13
CA PRO A 37 -32.35 26.20 -4.09
C PRO A 37 -32.89 25.95 -2.66
N GLN A 38 -32.03 26.09 -1.64
CA GLN A 38 -32.38 25.92 -0.23
C GLN A 38 -32.19 27.19 0.62
N ALA A 39 -31.90 28.34 0.00
CA ALA A 39 -31.74 29.60 0.74
C ALA A 39 -33.01 29.95 1.53
N GLY A 40 -32.83 30.25 2.82
CA GLY A 40 -33.92 30.63 3.73
C GLY A 40 -34.93 29.52 4.07
N LYS A 41 -34.79 28.30 3.53
CA LYS A 41 -35.68 27.19 3.87
C LYS A 41 -35.25 26.54 5.18
N PRO A 42 -36.19 26.14 6.06
CA PRO A 42 -35.86 25.35 7.24
C PRO A 42 -35.12 24.08 6.84
N ILE A 43 -34.07 23.74 7.59
CA ILE A 43 -33.34 22.48 7.38
C ILE A 43 -34.34 21.34 7.64
N ARG A 44 -34.52 20.47 6.64
CA ARG A 44 -35.30 19.25 6.80
C ARG A 44 -34.53 18.31 7.73
N ILE A 45 -35.05 18.11 8.94
CA ILE A 45 -34.52 17.16 9.91
C ILE A 45 -35.34 15.87 9.79
N GLU A 46 -34.71 14.82 9.31
CA GLU A 46 -35.26 13.47 9.35
C GLU A 46 -34.97 12.89 10.73
N ARG A 47 -36.03 12.36 11.38
CA ARG A 47 -35.88 11.68 12.66
C ARG A 47 -35.49 10.23 12.45
N ASN A 48 -34.38 9.82 13.04
CA ASN A 48 -33.96 8.44 13.11
C ASN A 48 -34.33 7.88 14.50
N PRO A 49 -35.30 6.96 14.60
CA PRO A 49 -35.70 6.36 15.88
C PRO A 49 -34.54 5.66 16.62
N TYR A 50 -33.49 5.29 15.90
CA TYR A 50 -32.35 4.55 16.46
C TYR A 50 -31.24 5.47 16.97
N GLN A 51 -31.17 6.74 16.54
CA GLN A 51 -30.13 7.71 16.94
C GLN A 51 -30.67 9.15 16.95
N PRO A 52 -31.65 9.46 17.81
CA PRO A 52 -32.31 10.77 17.83
C PRO A 52 -31.35 11.93 18.17
N GLU A 53 -30.25 11.67 18.87
CA GLU A 53 -29.23 12.66 19.22
C GLU A 53 -28.47 13.20 17.99
N LEU A 54 -28.43 12.42 16.90
CA LEU A 54 -27.66 12.72 15.69
C LEU A 54 -28.52 13.15 14.50
N ASP A 55 -29.84 13.23 14.67
CA ASP A 55 -30.81 13.60 13.62
C ASP A 55 -30.41 14.87 12.87
N MET A 56 -30.02 15.92 13.60
CA MET A 56 -29.62 17.19 13.00
C MET A 56 -28.33 17.04 12.18
N ALA A 57 -27.33 16.35 12.72
CA ALA A 57 -26.03 16.19 12.07
C ALA A 57 -26.14 15.36 10.79
N PHE A 58 -26.80 14.20 10.85
CA PHE A 58 -26.98 13.32 9.70
C PHE A 58 -27.92 13.91 8.66
N SER A 59 -28.98 14.61 9.08
CA SER A 59 -29.86 15.31 8.14
C SER A 59 -29.13 16.40 7.36
N ARG A 60 -28.23 17.17 8.00
CA ARG A 60 -27.39 18.15 7.29
C ARG A 60 -26.49 17.49 6.26
N LEU A 61 -25.79 16.41 6.62
CA LEU A 61 -24.93 15.67 5.71
C LEU A 61 -25.71 15.10 4.52
N LYS A 62 -26.86 14.46 4.79
CA LYS A 62 -27.73 13.91 3.76
C LYS A 62 -28.28 14.99 2.83
N ASN A 63 -28.70 16.13 3.37
CA ASN A 63 -29.15 17.27 2.56
C ASN A 63 -28.03 17.86 1.68
N ALA A 64 -26.76 17.71 2.09
CA ALA A 64 -25.58 18.07 1.31
C ALA A 64 -25.10 16.95 0.36
N GLY A 65 -25.78 15.79 0.32
CA GLY A 65 -25.36 14.63 -0.47
C GLY A 65 -24.09 13.94 0.04
N MET A 66 -23.71 14.17 1.30
CA MET A 66 -22.51 13.59 1.93
C MET A 66 -22.87 12.46 2.90
N ALA A 67 -21.98 11.47 3.02
CA ALA A 67 -22.09 10.45 4.04
C ALA A 67 -21.42 10.89 5.37
N PRO A 68 -21.84 10.31 6.51
CA PRO A 68 -21.11 10.40 7.77
C PRO A 68 -19.64 9.99 7.62
N ALA A 69 -18.76 10.66 8.37
CA ALA A 69 -17.31 10.44 8.30
C ALA A 69 -16.92 8.96 8.47
N TRP A 70 -17.53 8.25 9.42
CA TRP A 70 -17.27 6.83 9.66
C TRP A 70 -17.67 5.94 8.46
N ILE A 71 -18.67 6.31 7.65
CA ILE A 71 -19.05 5.57 6.44
C ILE A 71 -17.98 5.73 5.36
N GLU A 72 -17.50 6.97 5.13
CA GLU A 72 -16.42 7.23 4.18
C GLU A 72 -15.13 6.52 4.61
N LEU A 73 -14.82 6.56 5.92
CA LEU A 73 -13.68 5.84 6.49
C LEU A 73 -13.81 4.32 6.31
N ASP A 74 -15.00 3.74 6.50
CA ASP A 74 -15.23 2.30 6.24
C ASP A 74 -14.92 1.94 4.79
N ARG A 75 -15.39 2.75 3.84
CA ARG A 75 -15.13 2.55 2.41
C ARG A 75 -13.63 2.62 2.11
N GLU A 76 -12.94 3.60 2.66
CA GLU A 76 -11.50 3.76 2.47
C GLU A 76 -10.72 2.59 3.09
N ILE A 77 -11.07 2.16 4.30
CA ILE A 77 -10.44 1.02 4.97
C ILE A 77 -10.58 -0.25 4.13
N ARG A 78 -11.76 -0.51 3.54
CA ARG A 78 -11.95 -1.66 2.65
C ARG A 78 -11.03 -1.59 1.43
N ALA A 79 -10.99 -0.44 0.77
CA ALA A 79 -10.12 -0.23 -0.39
C ALA A 79 -8.62 -0.39 -0.03
N MET A 80 -8.20 0.11 1.14
CA MET A 80 -6.83 -0.05 1.63
C MET A 80 -6.50 -1.50 1.97
N HIS A 81 -7.42 -2.27 2.56
CA HIS A 81 -7.24 -3.71 2.76
C HIS A 81 -7.04 -4.43 1.43
N ASP A 82 -7.94 -4.21 0.48
CA ASP A 82 -7.85 -4.84 -0.84
C ASP A 82 -6.53 -4.49 -1.53
N ALA A 83 -6.13 -3.22 -1.51
CA ALA A 83 -4.87 -2.77 -2.09
C ALA A 83 -3.66 -3.41 -1.41
N LEU A 84 -3.67 -3.51 -0.07
CA LEU A 84 -2.58 -4.12 0.69
C LEU A 84 -2.45 -5.62 0.40
N ASP A 85 -3.57 -6.34 0.36
CA ASP A 85 -3.60 -7.78 0.10
C ASP A 85 -3.17 -8.09 -1.34
N HIS A 86 -3.65 -7.34 -2.34
CA HIS A 86 -3.22 -7.50 -3.73
C HIS A 86 -1.72 -7.19 -3.90
N TRP A 87 -1.24 -6.13 -3.26
CA TRP A 87 0.17 -5.75 -3.31
C TRP A 87 1.05 -6.83 -2.67
N LEU A 88 0.65 -7.36 -1.51
CA LEU A 88 1.37 -8.44 -0.83
C LEU A 88 1.39 -9.71 -1.67
N ALA A 89 0.26 -10.14 -2.24
CA ALA A 89 0.17 -11.31 -3.09
C ALA A 89 1.08 -11.20 -4.33
N ALA A 90 1.10 -10.03 -4.97
CA ALA A 90 1.96 -9.77 -6.12
C ALA A 90 3.46 -9.76 -5.75
N ALA A 91 3.82 -9.18 -4.59
CA ALA A 91 5.19 -9.18 -4.11
C ALA A 91 5.65 -10.59 -3.71
N ALA A 92 4.81 -11.33 -2.98
CA ALA A 92 5.08 -12.69 -2.56
C ALA A 92 5.26 -13.63 -3.75
N GLY A 93 4.36 -13.57 -4.74
CA GLY A 93 4.45 -14.41 -5.95
C GLY A 93 5.75 -14.17 -6.74
N ARG A 94 6.17 -12.90 -6.90
CA ARG A 94 7.45 -12.58 -7.57
C ARG A 94 8.65 -13.11 -6.82
N LEU A 95 8.71 -12.88 -5.50
CA LEU A 95 9.85 -13.31 -4.68
C LEU A 95 9.89 -14.83 -4.50
N ALA A 96 8.74 -15.50 -4.39
CA ALA A 96 8.67 -16.96 -4.35
C ALA A 96 9.17 -17.59 -5.67
N ALA A 97 8.74 -17.05 -6.82
CA ALA A 97 9.22 -17.51 -8.12
C ALA A 97 10.74 -17.32 -8.28
N GLU A 98 11.29 -16.21 -7.78
CA GLU A 98 12.73 -15.98 -7.78
C GLU A 98 13.47 -16.94 -6.85
N ALA A 99 12.95 -17.20 -5.64
CA ALA A 99 13.51 -18.19 -4.72
C ALA A 99 13.60 -19.58 -5.37
N SER A 100 12.53 -20.03 -6.03
CA SER A 100 12.52 -21.33 -6.75
C SER A 100 13.55 -21.37 -7.89
N ARG A 101 13.78 -20.26 -8.61
CA ARG A 101 14.82 -20.20 -9.66
C ARG A 101 16.22 -20.34 -9.08
N ILE A 102 16.49 -19.66 -7.96
CA ILE A 102 17.79 -19.74 -7.28
C ILE A 102 18.01 -21.17 -6.76
N GLN A 103 16.97 -21.79 -6.18
CA GLN A 103 17.01 -23.17 -5.71
C GLN A 103 17.30 -24.16 -6.85
N HIS A 104 16.55 -24.09 -7.96
CA HIS A 104 16.80 -24.97 -9.11
C HIS A 104 18.20 -24.77 -9.72
N ARG A 105 18.80 -23.60 -9.55
CA ARG A 105 20.18 -23.34 -9.97
C ARG A 105 21.20 -24.01 -9.04
N ASP A 106 20.93 -24.02 -7.74
CA ASP A 106 21.74 -24.69 -6.70
C ASP A 106 21.70 -26.22 -6.89
N GLU A 107 20.51 -26.76 -7.19
CA GLU A 107 20.28 -28.19 -7.42
C GLU A 107 20.82 -28.71 -8.75
N ARG A 108 21.17 -27.84 -9.71
CA ARG A 108 21.78 -28.29 -10.98
C ARG A 108 23.09 -28.98 -10.64
N PRO A 109 23.23 -30.30 -10.88
CA PRO A 109 24.51 -30.95 -10.70
C PRO A 109 25.50 -30.24 -11.61
N ALA A 110 26.62 -29.77 -11.05
CA ALA A 110 27.75 -29.30 -11.83
C ALA A 110 27.94 -30.33 -12.94
N SER A 111 27.70 -29.90 -14.19
CA SER A 111 27.64 -30.76 -15.36
C SER A 111 28.66 -31.87 -15.19
N GLN A 112 28.19 -33.12 -14.99
CA GLN A 112 29.10 -34.26 -14.87
C GLN A 112 30.09 -34.10 -16.02
N PRO A 113 31.40 -33.96 -15.74
CA PRO A 113 32.37 -33.83 -16.81
C PRO A 113 32.07 -34.99 -17.76
N PRO A 114 31.95 -34.73 -19.08
CA PRO A 114 31.43 -35.72 -20.01
C PRO A 114 32.09 -37.05 -19.71
N SER A 115 31.28 -38.03 -19.27
CA SER A 115 31.74 -39.38 -18.97
C SER A 115 32.05 -40.03 -20.31
N THR A 116 33.18 -39.64 -20.86
CA THR A 116 33.75 -40.23 -22.05
C THR A 116 35.18 -40.49 -21.65
N GLU A 117 35.63 -41.72 -21.87
CA GLU A 117 37.01 -42.12 -21.68
C GLU A 117 37.93 -41.13 -22.41
N LEU A 118 38.46 -40.16 -21.66
CA LEU A 118 39.32 -39.13 -22.21
C LEU A 118 40.73 -39.74 -22.35
N PRO A 119 41.35 -39.66 -23.54
CA PRO A 119 42.66 -40.25 -23.77
C PRO A 119 43.70 -39.64 -22.82
N TRP A 120 44.65 -40.47 -22.35
CA TRP A 120 45.65 -40.17 -21.32
C TRP A 120 46.44 -38.87 -21.51
N ARG A 121 46.48 -38.32 -22.73
CA ARG A 121 47.12 -37.05 -23.09
C ARG A 121 46.40 -35.79 -22.61
N GLN A 122 45.13 -35.86 -22.21
CA GLN A 122 44.40 -34.73 -21.61
C GLN A 122 44.42 -34.70 -20.08
N ARG A 123 45.11 -35.66 -19.44
CA ARG A 123 45.22 -35.76 -17.97
C ARG A 123 46.21 -34.76 -17.34
N TRP A 124 46.90 -33.96 -18.15
CA TRP A 124 47.99 -33.05 -17.76
C TRP A 124 47.92 -31.67 -18.50
N TRP A 125 46.75 -31.00 -18.49
CA TRP A 125 46.58 -29.66 -19.11
C TRP A 125 45.57 -28.79 -18.27
N PRO A 126 45.57 -27.42 -18.29
CA PRO A 126 45.14 -26.53 -17.20
C PRO A 126 43.62 -26.44 -17.00
N PHE A 127 42.82 -27.20 -17.74
CA PHE A 127 41.36 -27.14 -17.69
C PHE A 127 40.77 -27.51 -16.32
N ARG A 128 41.56 -28.18 -15.47
CA ARG A 128 41.20 -28.45 -14.07
C ARG A 128 41.07 -27.17 -13.23
N LEU A 129 41.94 -26.18 -13.47
CA LEU A 129 41.83 -24.86 -12.84
C LEU A 129 40.57 -24.12 -13.30
N PHE A 130 40.22 -24.26 -14.59
CA PHE A 130 39.01 -23.65 -15.15
C PHE A 130 37.72 -24.33 -14.66
N ALA A 131 37.71 -25.65 -14.46
CA ALA A 131 36.57 -26.34 -13.86
C ALA A 131 36.33 -25.91 -12.41
N ASP A 132 37.42 -25.78 -11.63
CA ASP A 132 37.36 -25.33 -10.23
C ASP A 132 36.94 -23.85 -10.12
N LEU A 133 37.38 -23.01 -11.07
CA LEU A 133 36.93 -21.62 -11.20
C LEU A 133 35.45 -21.54 -11.60
N ALA A 134 34.98 -22.34 -12.56
CA ALA A 134 33.58 -22.34 -12.99
C ALA A 134 32.63 -22.80 -11.87
N ILE A 135 33.05 -23.79 -11.06
CA ILE A 135 32.30 -24.23 -9.88
C ILE A 135 32.26 -23.11 -8.83
N LYS A 136 33.40 -22.52 -8.47
CA LYS A 136 33.45 -21.38 -7.53
C LYS A 136 32.64 -20.18 -8.00
N GLU A 137 32.69 -19.85 -9.29
CA GLU A 137 31.93 -18.76 -9.87
C GLU A 137 30.42 -19.03 -9.82
N SER A 138 30.00 -20.28 -10.08
CA SER A 138 28.60 -20.69 -9.93
C SER A 138 28.11 -20.65 -8.48
N GLU A 139 28.94 -21.04 -7.52
CA GLU A 139 28.64 -21.01 -6.08
C GLU A 139 28.54 -19.56 -5.56
N ILE A 140 29.48 -18.69 -5.96
CA ILE A 140 29.46 -17.26 -5.66
C ILE A 140 28.19 -16.60 -6.24
N ASP A 141 27.76 -17.00 -7.44
CA ASP A 141 26.54 -16.47 -8.06
C ASP A 141 25.27 -16.88 -7.29
N VAL A 142 25.15 -18.14 -6.84
CA VAL A 142 24.01 -18.58 -6.01
C VAL A 142 23.97 -17.87 -4.65
N VAL A 143 25.12 -17.73 -3.98
CA VAL A 143 25.21 -17.01 -2.69
C VAL A 143 24.84 -15.54 -2.84
N THR A 144 25.31 -14.88 -3.90
CA THR A 144 24.99 -13.47 -4.16
C THR A 144 23.52 -13.29 -4.57
N ALA A 145 22.94 -14.23 -5.30
CA ALA A 145 21.51 -14.24 -5.64
C ALA A 145 20.64 -14.33 -4.38
N TRP A 146 20.94 -15.25 -3.45
CA TRP A 146 20.23 -15.34 -2.17
C TRP A 146 20.40 -14.10 -1.28
N ARG A 147 21.58 -13.47 -1.31
CA ARG A 147 21.81 -12.20 -0.59
C ARG A 147 20.95 -11.08 -1.16
N ARG A 148 20.87 -10.96 -2.49
CA ARG A 148 20.01 -9.99 -3.17
C ARG A 148 18.54 -10.23 -2.85
N TRP A 149 18.09 -11.48 -2.95
CA TRP A 149 16.74 -11.87 -2.59
C TRP A 149 16.38 -11.51 -1.15
N SER A 150 17.29 -11.76 -0.20
CA SER A 150 17.08 -11.44 1.22
C SER A 150 16.96 -9.94 1.46
N ASN A 151 17.76 -9.13 0.77
CA ASN A 151 17.66 -7.67 0.81
C ASN A 151 16.34 -7.19 0.21
N GLU A 152 15.93 -7.74 -0.94
CA GLU A 152 14.65 -7.40 -1.57
C GLU A 152 13.46 -7.75 -0.66
N ARG A 153 13.47 -8.94 -0.06
CA ARG A 153 12.47 -9.35 0.94
C ARG A 153 12.42 -8.38 2.11
N TRP A 154 13.57 -7.93 2.63
CA TRP A 154 13.63 -6.95 3.71
C TRP A 154 13.01 -5.60 3.30
N ILE A 155 13.31 -5.12 2.09
CA ILE A 155 12.71 -3.89 1.54
C ILE A 155 11.20 -4.03 1.43
N VAL A 156 10.72 -5.15 0.85
CA VAL A 156 9.29 -5.43 0.70
C VAL A 156 8.61 -5.54 2.06
N ARG A 157 9.25 -6.17 3.05
CA ARG A 157 8.71 -6.26 4.43
C ARG A 157 8.50 -4.88 5.05
N ASN A 158 9.48 -3.99 4.95
CA ASN A 158 9.35 -2.64 5.52
C ASN A 158 8.26 -1.83 4.81
N GLN A 159 8.21 -1.92 3.49
CA GLN A 159 7.17 -1.30 2.67
C GLN A 159 5.77 -1.84 2.99
N TYR A 160 5.66 -3.13 3.33
CA TYR A 160 4.41 -3.73 3.77
C TYR A 160 3.97 -3.18 5.13
N LEU A 161 4.89 -3.17 6.11
CA LEU A 161 4.63 -2.71 7.47
C LEU A 161 4.23 -1.23 7.49
N GLU A 162 4.86 -0.40 6.66
CA GLU A 162 4.48 1.01 6.52
C GLU A 162 3.06 1.18 6.01
N ARG A 163 2.67 0.44 4.96
CA ARG A 163 1.29 0.46 4.43
C ARG A 163 0.28 -0.08 5.44
N ALA A 164 0.64 -1.15 6.16
CA ALA A 164 -0.19 -1.70 7.22
C ALA A 164 -0.38 -0.71 8.39
N MET A 165 0.65 0.08 8.73
CA MET A 165 0.56 1.13 9.73
C MET A 165 -0.39 2.26 9.29
N GLN A 166 -0.33 2.67 8.01
CA GLN A 166 -1.28 3.66 7.47
C GLN A 166 -2.72 3.15 7.54
N LEU A 167 -2.93 1.87 7.23
CA LEU A 167 -4.23 1.21 7.38
C LEU A 167 -4.69 1.15 8.84
N ASP A 168 -3.82 0.80 9.78
CA ASP A 168 -4.14 0.79 11.21
C ASP A 168 -4.49 2.19 11.73
N ALA A 169 -3.77 3.23 11.30
CA ALA A 169 -4.09 4.61 11.63
C ALA A 169 -5.50 4.99 11.15
N ARG A 170 -5.86 4.54 9.94
CA ARG A 170 -7.20 4.75 9.39
C ARG A 170 -8.27 3.98 10.17
N ILE A 171 -8.00 2.75 10.59
CA ILE A 171 -8.87 1.94 11.47
C ILE A 171 -9.06 2.63 12.82
N LEU A 172 -8.01 3.18 13.41
CA LEU A 172 -8.09 3.90 14.67
C LEU A 172 -8.97 5.16 14.54
N LEU A 173 -8.79 5.93 13.47
CA LEU A 173 -9.66 7.07 13.16
C LEU A 173 -11.12 6.63 12.99
N PHE A 174 -11.37 5.52 12.30
CA PHE A 174 -12.71 4.97 12.17
C PHE A 174 -13.30 4.62 13.53
N ASN A 175 -12.63 3.82 14.36
CA ASN A 175 -13.13 3.43 15.68
C ASN A 175 -13.43 4.64 16.57
N ASN A 176 -12.59 5.68 16.52
CA ASN A 176 -12.81 6.92 17.27
C ASN A 176 -13.97 7.77 16.73
N SER A 177 -14.33 7.61 15.45
CA SER A 177 -15.41 8.36 14.78
C SER A 177 -16.78 7.67 14.85
N VAL A 178 -16.80 6.39 15.22
CA VAL A 178 -18.03 5.61 15.36
C VAL A 178 -18.79 6.09 16.62
N PRO A 179 -20.10 6.40 16.50
CA PRO A 179 -20.93 6.71 17.67
C PRO A 179 -20.89 5.59 18.72
N ARG A 180 -20.94 5.93 20.01
CA ARG A 180 -20.80 4.94 21.12
C ARG A 180 -21.82 3.81 21.05
N ASP A 181 -23.02 4.07 20.57
CA ASP A 181 -24.08 3.06 20.44
C ASP A 181 -23.79 2.05 19.32
N LEU A 182 -22.85 2.38 18.43
CA LEU A 182 -22.39 1.56 17.31
C LEU A 182 -21.04 0.88 17.59
N TRP A 183 -20.67 0.67 18.87
CA TRP A 183 -19.41 0.00 19.26
C TRP A 183 -19.18 -1.37 18.59
N HIS A 184 -20.25 -2.09 18.24
CA HIS A 184 -20.19 -3.38 17.56
C HIS A 184 -19.65 -3.29 16.12
N LEU A 185 -19.57 -2.08 15.55
CA LEU A 185 -18.96 -1.83 14.24
C LEU A 185 -17.46 -1.58 14.32
N GLU A 186 -16.89 -1.40 15.52
CA GLU A 186 -15.45 -1.18 15.70
C GLU A 186 -14.64 -2.29 15.02
N LYS A 187 -13.61 -1.88 14.30
CA LYS A 187 -12.75 -2.77 13.54
C LYS A 187 -11.55 -3.18 14.36
N VAL A 188 -11.12 -4.43 14.15
CA VAL A 188 -9.91 -4.96 14.76
C VAL A 188 -8.70 -4.22 14.20
N ARG A 189 -7.83 -3.75 15.10
CA ARG A 189 -6.59 -3.07 14.75
C ARG A 189 -5.56 -3.98 14.11
N LEU A 190 -4.84 -3.45 13.13
CA LEU A 190 -3.76 -4.12 12.43
C LEU A 190 -2.42 -3.71 13.04
N LEU A 191 -2.18 -4.18 14.26
CA LEU A 191 -0.95 -3.86 14.98
C LEU A 191 0.30 -4.35 14.21
N PRO A 192 1.46 -3.68 14.37
CA PRO A 192 2.68 -4.02 13.64
C PRO A 192 3.09 -5.48 13.74
N ASP A 193 2.90 -6.11 14.91
CA ASP A 193 3.25 -7.51 15.14
C ASP A 193 2.37 -8.45 14.32
N ARG A 194 1.04 -8.25 14.34
CA ARG A 194 0.09 -9.02 13.52
C ARG A 194 0.31 -8.81 12.03
N ALA A 195 0.62 -7.58 11.62
CA ALA A 195 0.99 -7.31 10.25
C ALA A 195 2.25 -8.10 9.88
N GLY A 196 3.26 -8.09 10.74
CA GLY A 196 4.47 -8.90 10.60
C GLY A 196 4.15 -10.38 10.41
N GLU A 197 3.35 -10.98 11.28
CA GLU A 197 2.93 -12.38 11.16
C GLU A 197 2.22 -12.69 9.83
N ARG A 198 1.32 -11.81 9.36
CA ARG A 198 0.67 -11.95 8.05
C ARG A 198 1.70 -11.93 6.92
N PHE A 199 2.71 -11.06 7.01
CA PHE A 199 3.79 -10.98 6.02
C PHE A 199 4.64 -12.26 6.01
N GLU A 200 5.07 -12.73 7.19
CA GLU A 200 5.88 -13.94 7.31
C GLU A 200 5.14 -15.18 6.81
N THR A 201 3.81 -15.24 7.02
CA THR A 201 2.94 -16.31 6.49
C THR A 201 2.86 -16.29 4.96
N ALA A 202 2.73 -15.10 4.36
CA ALA A 202 2.63 -14.97 2.90
C ALA A 202 3.98 -15.15 2.19
N LEU A 203 5.08 -14.73 2.82
CA LEU A 203 6.42 -14.80 2.27
C LEU A 203 7.42 -15.24 3.34
N PRO A 204 7.67 -16.54 3.51
CA PRO A 204 8.55 -17.04 4.55
C PRO A 204 10.03 -16.69 4.34
N ALA A 205 10.86 -16.92 5.36
CA ALA A 205 12.30 -16.72 5.28
C ALA A 205 12.98 -17.80 4.42
N ARG A 206 14.20 -17.51 3.92
CA ARG A 206 15.01 -18.43 3.09
C ARG A 206 15.07 -19.86 3.64
N GLY A 207 15.24 -20.03 4.95
CA GLY A 207 15.39 -21.34 5.59
C GLY A 207 14.16 -22.25 5.51
N GLN A 208 13.03 -21.78 4.96
CA GLN A 208 11.85 -22.58 4.69
C GLN A 208 11.73 -23.00 3.21
N TYR A 209 12.67 -22.56 2.34
CA TYR A 209 12.78 -22.96 0.93
C TYR A 209 13.89 -24.01 0.69
N THR A 210 14.68 -24.32 1.71
CA THR A 210 15.69 -25.39 1.74
C THR A 210 15.12 -26.64 2.37
#